data_AF-A0A8H7D7R9-F1
#
_entry.id   AF-A0A8H7D7R9-F1
#
_cell.length_a   1.000
_cell.length_b   1.000
_cell.length_c   1.000
_cell.angle_alpha   90.00
_cell.angle_beta   90.00
_cell.angle_gamma   90.00
#
_symmetry.space_group_name_H-M   'P 1'
#
loop_
_entity.id
_entity.type
_entity.pdbx_description
1 polymer ?
#
loop_
_entity_poly.entity_id
_entity_poly.type
_entity_poly.pdbx_seq_one_letter_code
_entity_poly.pdbx_strand_id
1 'polypeptide(L)'
;MDRRYGEEGKYGIGGGGIVSEESQRNLEIAEDLCRKGRPNDAVSYLKIALNDRNNFDAEIQMAYLSPDLLFSVEVLESAEKRGLDAPDPTGNSESLIRIPGIARDLLINRLGAECFDDDGPCVGKFCDTGLLLTRPYMRVLQALVRMCFETKQYEKGCRTIIEMLRLSPGDNLNQRWWLAPLLIRTGRFSDALFFCQVWIHSVAKGGGIPIRGGTAFQAPSDTLLIPETEEEYARTAGCGMAHNAALAAFKLWGPSPQAAQFLHIAARTNPGILAKIIGRRGRPTEGKLAMHTSFNGTDEAHDYLWVAQDLWMAPDVWAWVNENSTVAAVILKCCSRLECPAQETEATQFKRCGACQQVVYCSSTCQKADWKKHKPECARQVEAKKNMKNLWKNKPPIVPVYVLDGKEVHNV
;
A
#
# COMPACT_ATOMS: atom_id res chain seq x y z
N MET A 1 9.57 -3.61 4.00
CA MET A 1 10.91 -3.04 4.29
C MET A 1 11.94 -4.09 3.90
N ASP A 2 12.81 -3.81 2.93
CA ASP A 2 13.83 -4.80 2.52
C ASP A 2 14.91 -4.89 3.60
N ARG A 3 15.09 -6.09 4.15
CA ARG A 3 16.02 -6.41 5.22
C ARG A 3 17.47 -6.08 4.86
N ARG A 4 17.86 -6.24 3.60
CA ARG A 4 19.26 -6.05 3.13
C ARG A 4 19.75 -4.62 3.22
N TYR A 5 18.83 -3.65 3.27
CA TYR A 5 19.14 -2.21 3.25
C TYR A 5 18.64 -1.46 4.49
N GLY A 6 18.01 -2.18 5.43
CA GLY A 6 17.63 -1.66 6.74
C GLY A 6 18.73 -1.85 7.79
N GLU A 7 18.42 -1.53 9.05
CA GLU A 7 19.34 -1.72 10.18
C GLU A 7 19.86 -3.17 10.27
N GLU A 8 19.00 -4.16 10.03
CA GLU A 8 19.40 -5.58 9.98
C GLU A 8 20.54 -5.83 8.97
N GLY A 9 20.45 -5.26 7.77
CA GLY A 9 21.52 -5.33 6.76
C GLY A 9 22.79 -4.60 7.16
N LYS A 10 22.70 -3.45 7.86
CA LYS A 10 23.87 -2.71 8.38
C LYS A 10 24.65 -3.53 9.41
N TYR A 11 23.94 -4.29 10.24
CA TYR A 11 24.53 -5.14 11.27
C TYR A 11 24.82 -6.57 10.79
N GLY A 12 24.47 -6.91 9.54
CA GLY A 12 24.64 -8.25 8.99
C GLY A 12 23.81 -9.33 9.70
N ILE A 13 22.70 -8.95 10.35
CA ILE A 13 21.88 -9.86 11.14
C ILE A 13 20.62 -10.30 10.39
N GLY A 14 20.38 -11.61 10.36
CA GLY A 14 19.15 -12.22 9.81
C GLY A 14 18.02 -12.24 10.85
N GLY A 15 16.83 -11.81 10.45
CA GLY A 15 15.60 -11.91 11.25
C GLY A 15 15.69 -11.32 12.66
N GLY A 16 16.30 -10.14 12.83
CA GLY A 16 16.51 -9.56 14.18
C GLY A 16 17.57 -10.26 15.04
N GLY A 17 18.45 -11.08 14.44
CA GLY A 17 19.61 -11.69 15.09
C GLY A 17 19.40 -13.12 15.59
N ILE A 18 18.29 -13.78 15.23
CA ILE A 18 17.93 -15.14 15.67
C ILE A 18 18.02 -16.19 14.58
N VAL A 19 18.31 -15.79 13.34
CA VAL A 19 18.40 -16.68 12.18
C VAL A 19 19.86 -17.10 11.96
N SER A 20 20.09 -18.39 11.76
CA SER A 20 21.39 -18.98 11.41
C SER A 20 21.94 -18.45 10.09
N GLU A 21 23.26 -18.36 9.98
CA GLU A 21 23.94 -17.88 8.76
C GLU A 21 23.62 -18.74 7.53
N GLU A 22 23.47 -20.06 7.69
CA GLU A 22 23.10 -20.95 6.60
C GLU A 22 21.70 -20.66 6.08
N SER A 23 20.73 -20.54 7.00
CA SER A 23 19.34 -20.24 6.63
C SER A 23 19.24 -18.86 5.98
N GLN A 24 19.96 -17.88 6.54
CA GLN A 24 20.07 -16.53 6.02
C GLN A 24 20.59 -16.50 4.57
N ARG A 25 21.70 -17.20 4.30
CA ARG A 25 22.33 -17.28 2.99
C ARG A 25 21.39 -17.90 1.95
N ASN A 26 20.70 -18.98 2.32
CA ASN A 26 19.77 -19.67 1.41
C ASN A 26 18.56 -18.79 1.07
N LEU A 27 18.01 -18.07 2.04
CA LEU A 27 16.97 -17.07 1.79
C LEU A 27 17.45 -15.98 0.83
N GLU A 28 18.67 -15.48 1.01
CA GLU A 28 19.22 -14.44 0.13
C GLU A 28 19.38 -14.91 -1.32
N ILE A 29 19.75 -16.18 -1.53
CA ILE A 29 19.82 -16.81 -2.86
C ILE A 29 18.42 -16.94 -3.45
N ALA A 30 17.44 -17.42 -2.66
CA ALA A 30 16.06 -17.57 -3.11
C ALA A 30 15.45 -16.24 -3.58
N GLU A 31 15.60 -15.18 -2.78
CA GLU A 31 15.16 -13.82 -3.14
C GLU A 31 15.87 -13.30 -4.40
N ASP A 32 17.14 -13.64 -4.62
CA ASP A 32 17.89 -13.25 -5.83
C ASP A 32 17.38 -13.96 -7.08
N LEU A 33 17.05 -15.24 -6.97
CA LEU A 33 16.40 -16.01 -8.03
C LEU A 33 15.02 -15.43 -8.36
N CYS A 34 14.22 -15.09 -7.35
CA CYS A 34 12.94 -14.41 -7.56
C CYS A 34 13.13 -13.08 -8.30
N ARG A 35 14.10 -12.25 -7.89
CA ARG A 35 14.43 -10.98 -8.58
C ARG A 35 14.89 -11.17 -10.03
N LYS A 36 15.48 -12.32 -10.35
CA LYS A 36 15.88 -12.70 -11.71
C LYS A 36 14.75 -13.34 -12.53
N GLY A 37 13.52 -13.37 -12.02
CA GLY A 37 12.37 -13.99 -12.69
C GLY A 37 12.43 -15.52 -12.70
N ARG A 38 13.13 -16.13 -11.72
CA ARG A 38 13.29 -17.57 -11.58
C ARG A 38 12.68 -18.09 -10.26
N PRO A 39 11.37 -17.90 -10.03
CA PRO A 39 10.71 -18.24 -8.77
C PRO A 39 10.75 -19.75 -8.45
N ASN A 40 10.64 -20.61 -9.45
CA ASN A 40 10.66 -22.06 -9.26
C ASN A 40 12.01 -22.56 -8.71
N ASP A 41 13.11 -21.96 -9.16
CA ASP A 41 14.46 -22.32 -8.72
C ASP A 41 14.69 -21.91 -7.25
N ALA A 42 14.01 -20.84 -6.80
CA ALA A 42 14.10 -20.34 -5.43
C ALA A 42 13.57 -21.33 -4.39
N VAL A 43 12.60 -22.18 -4.75
CA VAL A 43 11.92 -23.10 -3.83
C VAL A 43 12.89 -24.06 -3.14
N SER A 44 13.90 -24.55 -3.87
CA SER A 44 14.91 -25.47 -3.32
C SER A 44 15.73 -24.83 -2.18
N TYR A 45 16.14 -23.58 -2.37
CA TYR A 45 16.86 -22.81 -1.36
C TYR A 45 15.95 -22.42 -0.18
N LEU A 46 14.68 -22.09 -0.43
CA LEU A 46 13.73 -21.82 0.64
C LEU A 46 13.50 -23.03 1.54
N LYS A 47 13.43 -24.24 0.98
CA LYS A 47 13.35 -25.47 1.79
C LYS A 47 14.54 -25.63 2.74
N ILE A 48 15.75 -25.27 2.30
CA ILE A 48 16.94 -25.27 3.16
C ILE A 48 16.83 -24.19 4.23
N ALA A 49 16.40 -22.97 3.85
CA ALA A 49 16.23 -21.86 4.79
C ALA A 49 15.20 -22.20 5.89
N LEU A 50 14.11 -22.87 5.53
CA LEU A 50 13.03 -23.27 6.45
C LEU A 50 13.43 -24.38 7.44
N ASN A 51 14.60 -25.00 7.31
CA ASN A 51 15.14 -25.87 8.36
C ASN A 51 15.39 -25.08 9.67
N ASP A 52 15.70 -23.79 9.56
CA ASP A 52 15.73 -22.87 10.69
C ASP A 52 14.33 -22.31 10.94
N ARG A 53 13.70 -22.82 12.00
CA ARG A 53 12.34 -22.44 12.42
C ARG A 53 12.19 -20.97 12.83
N ASN A 54 13.28 -20.23 13.00
CA ASN A 54 13.22 -18.79 13.30
C ASN A 54 13.19 -17.92 12.02
N ASN A 55 13.35 -18.50 10.83
CA ASN A 55 13.42 -17.74 9.58
C ASN A 55 12.03 -17.48 8.97
N PHE A 56 11.26 -16.61 9.64
CA PHE A 56 9.95 -16.17 9.17
C PHE A 56 9.99 -15.46 7.80
N ASP A 57 11.13 -14.86 7.44
CA ASP A 57 11.28 -14.23 6.13
C ASP A 57 11.25 -15.29 5.00
N ALA A 58 11.77 -16.49 5.25
CA ALA A 58 11.66 -17.62 4.32
C ALA A 58 10.23 -18.16 4.24
N GLU A 59 9.49 -18.20 5.35
CA GLU A 59 8.07 -18.56 5.36
C GLU A 59 7.24 -17.57 4.55
N ILE A 60 7.47 -16.26 4.73
CA ILE A 60 6.84 -15.20 3.94
C ILE A 60 7.15 -15.37 2.45
N GLN A 61 8.41 -15.59 2.10
CA GLN A 61 8.82 -15.76 0.72
C GLN A 61 8.20 -17.03 0.08
N MET A 62 8.05 -18.11 0.85
CA MET A 62 7.35 -19.32 0.41
C MET A 62 5.84 -19.06 0.22
N ALA A 63 5.20 -18.36 1.16
CA ALA A 63 3.78 -18.01 1.08
C ALA A 63 3.49 -17.18 -0.19
N TYR A 64 4.38 -16.25 -0.55
CA TYR A 64 4.20 -15.49 -1.78
C TYR A 64 4.47 -16.30 -3.07
N LEU A 65 5.24 -17.39 -3.02
CA LEU A 65 5.48 -18.26 -4.17
C LEU A 65 4.38 -19.31 -4.37
N SER A 66 3.54 -19.53 -3.36
CA SER A 66 2.44 -20.49 -3.44
C SER A 66 1.40 -20.02 -4.46
N PRO A 67 0.96 -20.90 -5.38
CA PRO A 67 -0.16 -20.61 -6.28
C PRO A 67 -1.51 -20.62 -5.55
N ASP A 68 -1.59 -21.22 -4.37
CA ASP A 68 -2.78 -21.22 -3.51
C ASP A 68 -2.66 -20.12 -2.46
N LEU A 69 -3.40 -19.02 -2.68
CA LEU A 69 -3.41 -17.87 -1.79
C LEU A 69 -4.11 -18.14 -0.46
N LEU A 70 -5.04 -19.10 -0.38
CA LEU A 70 -5.69 -19.46 0.88
C LEU A 70 -4.70 -20.24 1.76
N PHE A 71 -3.96 -21.17 1.16
CA PHE A 71 -2.84 -21.83 1.84
C PHE A 71 -1.78 -20.82 2.31
N SER A 72 -1.46 -19.79 1.51
CA SER A 72 -0.56 -18.71 1.93
C SER A 72 -1.05 -17.96 3.18
N VAL A 73 -2.37 -17.73 3.29
CA VAL A 73 -2.97 -17.15 4.50
C VAL A 73 -2.77 -18.08 5.70
N GLU A 74 -3.04 -19.38 5.54
CA GLU A 74 -2.88 -20.37 6.62
C GLU A 74 -1.44 -20.46 7.12
N VAL A 75 -0.47 -20.50 6.21
CA VAL A 75 0.97 -20.49 6.55
C VAL A 75 1.34 -19.27 7.37
N LEU A 76 0.91 -18.07 6.94
CA LEU A 76 1.22 -16.83 7.64
C LEU A 76 0.47 -16.70 8.98
N GLU A 77 -0.74 -17.25 9.09
CA GLU A 77 -1.45 -17.34 10.37
C GLU A 77 -0.77 -18.30 11.34
N SER A 78 -0.25 -19.43 10.85
CA SER A 78 0.56 -20.35 11.65
C SER A 78 1.84 -19.68 12.15
N ALA A 79 2.47 -18.86 11.31
CA ALA A 79 3.65 -18.09 11.68
C ALA A 79 3.32 -17.04 12.77
N GLU A 80 2.13 -16.43 12.74
CA GLU A 80 1.67 -15.39 13.66
C GLU A 80 1.22 -15.92 15.03
N LYS A 81 0.28 -16.87 15.06
CA LYS A 81 -0.61 -17.05 16.23
C LYS A 81 -0.04 -17.87 17.36
N ARG A 82 0.47 -19.06 17.03
CA ARG A 82 0.68 -20.21 17.93
C ARG A 82 0.81 -21.41 17.02
N GLY A 83 1.50 -22.43 17.50
CA GLY A 83 1.62 -23.66 16.74
C GLY A 83 0.25 -24.21 16.36
N LEU A 84 0.06 -24.54 15.09
CA LEU A 84 -1.11 -25.25 14.63
C LEU A 84 -0.80 -26.75 14.60
N ASP A 85 -1.80 -27.53 14.99
CA ASP A 85 -1.88 -28.94 14.62
C ASP A 85 -2.33 -28.98 13.15
N ALA A 86 -1.44 -29.41 12.25
CA ALA A 86 -1.72 -29.53 10.82
C ALA A 86 -1.93 -31.00 10.42
N PRO A 87 -2.77 -31.28 9.40
CA PRO A 87 -2.89 -32.63 8.84
C PRO A 87 -1.54 -33.12 8.31
N ASP A 88 -1.20 -34.38 8.61
CA ASP A 88 0.00 -35.03 8.11
C ASP A 88 0.05 -34.97 6.56
N PRO A 89 1.09 -34.38 5.95
CA PRO A 89 1.21 -34.26 4.50
C PRO A 89 1.35 -35.62 3.77
N THR A 90 1.44 -36.74 4.51
CA THR A 90 1.40 -38.10 3.96
C THR A 90 -0.02 -38.66 3.80
N GLY A 91 -1.05 -37.92 4.19
CA GLY A 91 -2.46 -38.24 3.90
C GLY A 91 -3.16 -39.12 4.94
N ASN A 92 -2.61 -39.25 6.14
CA ASN A 92 -3.25 -40.02 7.22
C ASN A 92 -4.15 -39.10 8.06
N SER A 93 -5.47 -39.24 7.94
CA SER A 93 -6.46 -38.31 8.51
C SER A 93 -6.58 -38.31 10.03
N GLU A 94 -5.83 -39.18 10.73
CA GLU A 94 -5.87 -39.33 12.18
C GLU A 94 -4.58 -38.87 12.90
N SER A 95 -3.53 -38.44 12.17
CA SER A 95 -2.32 -37.87 12.76
C SER A 95 -2.25 -36.35 12.56
N LEU A 96 -2.32 -35.62 13.67
CA LEU A 96 -1.98 -34.21 13.75
C LEU A 96 -0.49 -34.07 14.08
N ILE A 97 0.25 -33.26 13.31
CA ILE A 97 1.63 -32.90 13.65
C ILE A 97 1.61 -31.50 14.27
N ARG A 98 2.17 -31.35 15.48
CA ARG A 98 2.35 -30.06 16.15
C ARG A 98 3.45 -29.27 15.44
N ILE A 99 3.08 -28.26 14.66
CA ILE A 99 4.01 -27.27 14.10
C ILE A 99 4.14 -26.16 15.15
N PRO A 100 5.30 -25.87 15.75
CA PRO A 100 5.39 -24.81 16.76
C PRO A 100 5.14 -23.43 16.12
N GLY A 101 4.40 -22.55 16.81
CA GLY A 101 4.18 -21.17 16.39
C GLY A 101 5.31 -20.35 16.92
N ILE A 102 6.32 -20.12 16.09
CA ILE A 102 7.60 -19.65 16.62
C ILE A 102 7.54 -18.14 16.88
N ALA A 103 6.83 -17.29 16.13
CA ALA A 103 7.05 -15.85 16.22
C ALA A 103 6.54 -15.20 17.53
N ARG A 104 5.24 -15.32 17.85
CA ARG A 104 4.66 -14.67 19.03
C ARG A 104 5.18 -15.28 20.34
N ASP A 105 5.26 -16.61 20.42
CA ASP A 105 5.79 -17.31 21.59
C ASP A 105 7.28 -17.02 21.79
N LEU A 106 8.08 -16.93 20.71
CA LEU A 106 9.48 -16.50 20.81
C LEU A 106 9.59 -15.09 21.37
N LEU A 107 8.75 -14.16 20.91
CA LEU A 107 8.76 -12.79 21.42
C LEU A 107 8.38 -12.75 22.91
N ILE A 108 7.35 -13.49 23.34
CA ILE A 108 6.99 -13.61 24.76
C ILE A 108 8.16 -14.18 25.57
N ASN A 109 8.79 -15.26 25.10
CA ASN A 109 9.91 -15.89 25.80
C ASN A 109 11.15 -14.99 25.89
N ARG A 110 11.38 -14.13 24.89
CA ARG A 110 12.57 -13.27 24.81
C ARG A 110 12.39 -11.89 25.42
N LEU A 111 11.17 -11.34 25.36
CA LEU A 111 10.86 -9.96 25.77
C LEU A 111 9.98 -9.90 27.04
N GLY A 112 9.51 -11.05 27.53
CA GLY A 112 8.62 -11.15 28.70
C GLY A 112 7.16 -11.34 28.33
N ALA A 113 6.37 -11.83 29.28
CA ALA A 113 4.95 -12.14 29.11
C ALA A 113 4.10 -10.92 28.70
N GLU A 114 4.49 -9.73 29.17
CA GLU A 114 3.77 -8.47 28.98
C GLU A 114 4.20 -7.72 27.70
N CYS A 115 5.01 -8.34 26.82
CA CYS A 115 5.56 -7.63 25.65
C CYS A 115 4.52 -7.22 24.60
N PHE A 116 3.30 -7.74 24.68
CA PHE A 116 2.16 -7.37 23.83
C PHE A 116 1.09 -6.54 24.53
N ASP A 117 1.26 -6.28 25.83
CA ASP A 117 0.31 -5.55 26.66
C ASP A 117 0.46 -4.04 26.43
N ASP A 118 -0.64 -3.31 26.40
CA ASP A 118 -0.65 -1.88 26.07
C ASP A 118 0.18 -1.03 27.06
N ASP A 119 0.19 -1.42 28.34
CA ASP A 119 1.01 -0.80 29.40
C ASP A 119 2.38 -1.48 29.56
N GLY A 120 2.66 -2.49 28.73
CA GLY A 120 3.89 -3.27 28.75
C GLY A 120 5.10 -2.53 28.15
N PRO A 121 6.32 -3.07 28.30
CA PRO A 121 7.55 -2.35 27.95
C PRO A 121 7.80 -2.21 26.44
N CYS A 122 7.11 -3.00 25.60
CA CYS A 122 7.43 -3.17 24.18
C CYS A 122 6.39 -2.58 23.22
N VAL A 123 5.10 -2.51 23.57
CA VAL A 123 4.07 -1.93 22.71
C VAL A 123 4.43 -0.47 22.40
N GLY A 124 4.24 -0.05 21.15
CA GLY A 124 4.69 1.24 20.66
C GLY A 124 6.10 1.24 20.07
N LYS A 125 6.91 0.20 20.35
CA LYS A 125 8.33 0.11 19.96
C LYS A 125 8.62 -1.03 18.99
N PHE A 126 7.60 -1.74 18.49
CA PHE A 126 7.83 -2.79 17.51
C PHE A 126 8.38 -2.17 16.23
N CYS A 127 9.32 -2.87 15.57
CA CYS A 127 10.08 -2.37 14.41
C CYS A 127 11.03 -1.18 14.67
N ASP A 128 11.10 -0.66 15.89
CA ASP A 128 12.09 0.37 16.23
C ASP A 128 13.51 -0.19 16.22
N THR A 129 14.48 0.70 16.02
CA THR A 129 15.92 0.36 16.04
C THR A 129 16.33 -0.33 17.33
N GLY A 130 15.66 -0.02 18.45
CA GLY A 130 15.89 -0.62 19.77
C GLY A 130 15.26 -1.99 19.98
N LEU A 131 14.42 -2.49 19.08
CA LEU A 131 13.68 -3.75 19.26
C LEU A 131 13.66 -4.61 17.98
N LEU A 132 14.83 -4.79 17.37
CA LEU A 132 15.00 -5.48 16.08
C LEU A 132 14.40 -6.88 16.04
N LEU A 133 14.37 -7.59 17.18
CA LEU A 133 13.79 -8.93 17.32
C LEU A 133 12.31 -8.99 16.90
N THR A 134 11.56 -7.89 16.99
CA THR A 134 10.13 -7.84 16.61
C THR A 134 9.89 -7.69 15.10
N ARG A 135 10.92 -7.36 14.32
CA ARG A 135 10.77 -7.03 12.89
C ARG A 135 10.28 -8.21 12.04
N PRO A 136 10.77 -9.45 12.21
CA PRO A 136 10.24 -10.60 11.47
C PRO A 136 8.75 -10.81 11.72
N TYR A 137 8.31 -10.75 12.99
CA TYR A 137 6.90 -10.86 13.35
C TYR A 137 6.06 -9.78 12.64
N MET A 138 6.51 -8.53 12.66
CA MET A 138 5.81 -7.44 11.97
C MET A 138 5.79 -7.62 10.43
N ARG A 139 6.82 -8.23 9.84
CA ARG A 139 6.83 -8.60 8.41
C ARG A 139 5.86 -9.73 8.09
N VAL A 140 5.68 -10.70 8.99
CA VAL A 140 4.64 -11.73 8.87
C VAL A 140 3.25 -11.07 8.84
N LEU A 141 2.98 -10.15 9.77
CA LEU A 141 1.72 -9.41 9.79
C LEU A 141 1.51 -8.62 8.49
N GLN A 142 2.54 -7.93 7.98
CA GLN A 142 2.49 -7.22 6.71
C GLN A 142 2.14 -8.15 5.53
N ALA A 143 2.77 -9.33 5.46
CA ALA A 143 2.48 -10.31 4.42
C ALA A 143 1.05 -10.86 4.56
N LEU A 144 0.59 -11.09 5.80
CA LEU A 144 -0.77 -11.55 6.08
C LEU A 144 -1.81 -10.53 5.62
N VAL A 145 -1.58 -9.22 5.83
CA VAL A 145 -2.45 -8.15 5.31
C VAL A 145 -2.59 -8.25 3.78
N ARG A 146 -1.47 -8.42 3.08
CA ARG A 146 -1.47 -8.55 1.61
C ARG A 146 -2.27 -9.77 1.16
N MET A 147 -2.03 -10.94 1.75
CA MET A 147 -2.77 -12.17 1.41
C MET A 147 -4.26 -12.07 1.77
N CYS A 148 -4.60 -11.46 2.91
CA CYS A 148 -5.99 -11.20 3.28
C CYS A 148 -6.69 -10.30 2.26
N PHE A 149 -6.00 -9.27 1.74
CA PHE A 149 -6.58 -8.40 0.72
C PHE A 149 -6.84 -9.13 -0.60
N GLU A 150 -5.88 -9.91 -1.08
CA GLU A 150 -6.02 -10.66 -2.34
C GLU A 150 -7.08 -11.75 -2.26
N THR A 151 -7.20 -12.41 -1.10
CA THR A 151 -8.24 -13.41 -0.81
C THR A 151 -9.57 -12.80 -0.35
N LYS A 152 -9.70 -11.46 -0.36
CA LYS A 152 -10.91 -10.70 0.05
C LYS A 152 -11.33 -10.90 1.51
N GLN A 153 -10.43 -11.37 2.37
CA GLN A 153 -10.60 -11.45 3.83
C GLN A 153 -10.39 -10.07 4.50
N TYR A 154 -11.14 -9.06 4.08
CA TYR A 154 -10.90 -7.66 4.44
C TYR A 154 -10.97 -7.39 5.95
N GLU A 155 -11.91 -8.02 6.68
CA GLU A 155 -12.04 -7.84 8.13
C GLU A 155 -10.83 -8.41 8.89
N LYS A 156 -10.26 -9.52 8.39
CA LYS A 156 -9.00 -10.07 8.92
C LYS A 156 -7.86 -9.09 8.66
N GLY A 157 -7.75 -8.58 7.43
CA GLY A 157 -6.78 -7.55 7.06
C GLY A 157 -6.88 -6.29 7.94
N CYS A 158 -8.09 -5.77 8.19
CA CYS A 158 -8.33 -4.65 9.11
C CYS A 158 -7.75 -4.92 10.50
N ARG A 159 -8.12 -6.04 11.12
CA ARG A 159 -7.64 -6.41 12.46
C ARG A 159 -6.12 -6.52 12.51
N THR A 160 -5.51 -7.12 11.48
CA THR A 160 -4.06 -7.23 11.39
C THR A 160 -3.38 -5.85 11.28
N ILE A 161 -3.88 -4.94 10.44
CA ILE A 161 -3.30 -3.58 10.35
C ILE A 161 -3.50 -2.82 11.67
N ILE A 162 -4.67 -2.93 12.31
CA ILE A 162 -4.94 -2.30 13.60
C ILE A 162 -3.96 -2.78 14.67
N GLU A 163 -3.67 -4.08 14.71
CA GLU A 163 -2.64 -4.64 15.59
C GLU A 163 -1.26 -4.05 15.27
N MET A 164 -0.88 -4.02 13.98
CA MET A 164 0.40 -3.47 13.57
C MET A 164 0.57 -2.01 13.98
N LEU A 165 -0.46 -1.19 13.86
CA LEU A 165 -0.45 0.23 14.27
C LEU A 165 -0.53 0.41 15.79
N ARG A 166 -1.07 -0.56 16.55
CA ARG A 166 -0.95 -0.59 18.01
C ARG A 166 0.49 -0.87 18.43
N LEU A 167 1.11 -1.90 17.85
CA LEU A 167 2.45 -2.35 18.18
C LEU A 167 3.53 -1.38 17.69
N SER A 168 3.32 -0.77 16.52
CA SER A 168 4.20 0.20 15.87
C SER A 168 3.41 1.42 15.35
N PRO A 169 3.03 2.35 16.24
CA PRO A 169 2.24 3.55 15.90
C PRO A 169 2.88 4.46 14.85
N GLY A 170 4.22 4.46 14.76
CA GLY A 170 4.98 5.19 13.75
C GLY A 170 4.80 4.67 12.32
N ASP A 171 4.12 3.53 12.16
CA ASP A 171 3.83 2.89 10.87
C ASP A 171 5.10 2.60 10.05
N ASN A 172 6.11 2.02 10.69
CA ASN A 172 7.42 1.74 10.09
C ASN A 172 7.32 0.82 8.85
N LEU A 173 6.21 0.09 8.69
CA LEU A 173 5.91 -0.79 7.56
C LEU A 173 4.88 -0.22 6.56
N ASN A 174 4.51 1.06 6.68
CA ASN A 174 3.62 1.77 5.75
C ASN A 174 2.26 1.07 5.53
N GLN A 175 1.69 0.47 6.57
CA GLN A 175 0.39 -0.20 6.51
C GLN A 175 -0.80 0.74 6.68
N ARG A 176 -0.61 1.96 7.19
CA ARG A 176 -1.72 2.93 7.38
C ARG A 176 -2.50 3.22 6.10
N TRP A 177 -1.81 3.19 4.95
CA TRP A 177 -2.40 3.47 3.63
C TRP A 177 -3.44 2.45 3.18
N TRP A 178 -3.42 1.25 3.78
CA TRP A 178 -4.33 0.16 3.47
C TRP A 178 -5.52 0.08 4.42
N LEU A 179 -5.42 0.68 5.62
CA LEU A 179 -6.47 0.51 6.63
C LEU A 179 -7.78 1.16 6.20
N ALA A 180 -7.76 2.43 5.79
CA ALA A 180 -8.99 3.16 5.47
C ALA A 180 -9.80 2.54 4.32
N PRO A 181 -9.21 2.12 3.18
CA PRO A 181 -9.96 1.41 2.15
C PRO A 181 -10.58 0.10 2.65
N LEU A 182 -9.88 -0.65 3.51
CA LEU A 182 -10.39 -1.90 4.05
C LEU A 182 -11.52 -1.66 5.06
N LEU A 183 -11.43 -0.63 5.91
CA LEU A 183 -12.52 -0.22 6.80
C LEU A 183 -13.77 0.18 6.01
N ILE A 184 -13.61 0.91 4.90
CA ILE A 184 -14.72 1.26 4.00
C ILE A 184 -15.33 0.00 3.38
N ARG A 185 -14.51 -0.97 2.93
CA ARG A 185 -14.99 -2.25 2.39
C ARG A 185 -15.82 -3.04 3.38
N THR A 186 -15.49 -2.98 4.67
CA THR A 186 -16.22 -3.70 5.72
C THR A 186 -17.34 -2.89 6.35
N GLY A 187 -17.69 -1.73 5.80
CA GLY A 187 -18.80 -0.90 6.26
C GLY A 187 -18.49 -0.05 7.50
N ARG A 188 -17.23 -0.04 7.97
CA ARG A 188 -16.76 0.75 9.11
C ARG A 188 -16.43 2.19 8.70
N PHE A 189 -17.41 2.88 8.10
CA PHE A 189 -17.23 4.22 7.51
C PHE A 189 -16.84 5.28 8.56
N SER A 190 -17.46 5.22 9.75
CA SER A 190 -17.13 6.11 10.87
C SER A 190 -15.66 6.00 11.27
N ASP A 191 -15.16 4.77 11.43
CA ASP A 191 -13.78 4.50 11.80
C ASP A 191 -12.80 4.92 10.70
N ALA A 192 -13.15 4.67 9.44
CA ALA A 192 -12.36 5.10 8.29
C ALA A 192 -12.22 6.62 8.24
N LEU A 193 -13.33 7.36 8.45
CA LEU A 193 -13.32 8.81 8.44
C LEU A 193 -12.51 9.36 9.61
N PHE A 194 -12.74 8.87 10.83
CA PHE A 194 -11.96 9.28 12.00
C PHE A 194 -10.47 9.06 11.77
N PHE A 195 -10.10 7.87 11.29
CA PHE A 195 -8.72 7.51 11.01
C PHE A 195 -8.06 8.45 9.99
N CYS A 196 -8.75 8.79 8.90
CA CYS A 196 -8.23 9.74 7.93
C CYS A 196 -8.12 11.15 8.52
N GLN A 197 -9.11 11.62 9.28
CA GLN A 197 -9.11 12.94 9.91
C GLN A 197 -7.92 13.12 10.86
N VAL A 198 -7.65 12.14 11.74
CA VAL A 198 -6.54 12.24 12.70
C VAL A 198 -5.18 12.26 12.01
N TRP A 199 -4.98 11.48 10.95
CA TRP A 199 -3.74 11.47 10.19
C TRP A 199 -3.55 12.75 9.37
N ILE A 200 -4.59 13.23 8.68
CA ILE A 200 -4.54 14.49 7.93
C ILE A 200 -4.22 15.65 8.87
N HIS A 201 -4.93 15.74 10.00
CA HIS A 201 -4.69 16.78 10.99
C HIS A 201 -3.28 16.73 11.56
N SER A 202 -2.81 15.53 11.94
CA SER A 202 -1.49 15.38 12.55
C SER A 202 -0.36 15.80 11.62
N VAL A 203 -0.45 15.44 10.33
CA VAL A 203 0.53 15.84 9.31
C VAL A 203 0.51 17.36 9.13
N ALA A 204 -0.68 17.97 9.04
CA ALA A 204 -0.83 19.43 8.93
C ALA A 204 -0.30 20.20 10.15
N LYS A 205 -0.26 19.58 11.33
CA LYS A 205 0.28 20.17 12.58
C LYS A 205 1.76 19.86 12.85
N GLY A 206 2.49 19.33 11.87
CA GLY A 206 3.93 19.09 11.99
C GLY A 206 4.34 17.64 12.24
N GLY A 207 3.42 16.68 12.08
CA GLY A 207 3.77 15.26 11.93
C GLY A 207 3.82 14.44 13.23
N GLY A 208 2.92 14.69 14.17
CA GLY A 208 2.77 13.83 15.35
C GLY A 208 2.31 12.41 15.00
N ILE A 209 2.66 11.43 15.82
CA ILE A 209 2.11 10.08 15.69
C ILE A 209 0.78 10.04 16.45
N PRO A 210 -0.38 9.82 15.79
CA PRO A 210 -1.64 9.72 16.50
C PRO A 210 -1.64 8.52 17.46
N ILE A 211 -2.44 8.60 18.52
CA ILE A 211 -2.55 7.53 19.53
C ILE A 211 -2.87 6.20 18.85
N ARG A 212 -2.09 5.16 19.16
CA ARG A 212 -2.16 3.81 18.54
C ARG A 212 -2.14 3.85 17.01
N GLY A 213 -1.35 4.75 16.43
CA GLY A 213 -1.26 4.94 14.98
C GLY A 213 -2.58 5.38 14.34
N GLY A 214 -3.46 6.04 15.11
CA GLY A 214 -4.77 6.53 14.66
C GLY A 214 -5.91 5.54 14.85
N THR A 215 -5.65 4.37 15.46
CA THR A 215 -6.64 3.30 15.62
C THR A 215 -7.41 3.33 16.94
N ALA A 216 -7.17 4.35 17.77
CA ALA A 216 -8.01 4.66 18.92
C ALA A 216 -9.32 5.31 18.43
N PHE A 217 -10.15 4.51 17.74
CA PHE A 217 -11.33 4.99 17.02
C PHE A 217 -12.31 5.72 17.93
N GLN A 218 -12.80 6.85 17.45
CA GLN A 218 -13.86 7.66 18.07
C GLN A 218 -14.83 8.13 16.98
N ALA A 219 -15.88 8.84 17.38
CA ALA A 219 -16.74 9.52 16.43
C ALA A 219 -15.91 10.51 15.58
N PRO A 220 -16.01 10.49 14.24
CA PRO A 220 -15.39 11.49 13.40
C PRO A 220 -16.00 12.86 13.68
N SER A 221 -15.21 13.91 13.49
CA SER A 221 -15.72 15.28 13.56
C SER A 221 -16.59 15.56 12.34
N ASP A 222 -17.77 16.14 12.55
CA ASP A 222 -18.67 16.66 11.53
C ASP A 222 -18.48 18.18 11.28
N THR A 223 -17.54 18.80 12.02
CA THR A 223 -17.24 20.22 11.92
C THR A 223 -16.64 20.55 10.56
N LEU A 224 -17.20 21.55 9.90
CA LEU A 224 -16.68 22.07 8.64
C LEU A 224 -15.32 22.75 8.86
N LEU A 225 -14.41 22.53 7.92
CA LEU A 225 -13.10 23.14 7.94
C LEU A 225 -13.23 24.62 7.59
N ILE A 226 -12.52 25.49 8.29
CA ILE A 226 -12.33 26.87 7.84
C ILE A 226 -11.41 26.88 6.60
N PRO A 227 -11.53 27.87 5.70
CA PRO A 227 -10.78 27.92 4.44
C PRO A 227 -9.27 27.73 4.59
N GLU A 228 -8.68 28.31 5.64
CA GLU A 228 -7.24 28.21 5.91
C GLU A 228 -6.83 26.78 6.24
N THR A 229 -7.68 26.04 6.96
CA THR A 229 -7.42 24.64 7.31
C THR A 229 -7.61 23.73 6.10
N GLU A 230 -8.63 23.99 5.29
CA GLU A 230 -8.86 23.25 4.05
C GLU A 230 -7.69 23.42 3.06
N GLU A 231 -7.19 24.64 2.90
CA GLU A 231 -6.01 24.94 2.09
C GLU A 231 -4.76 24.21 2.61
N GLU A 232 -4.54 24.24 3.92
CA GLU A 232 -3.41 23.56 4.55
C GLU A 232 -3.49 22.04 4.36
N TYR A 233 -4.69 21.46 4.49
CA TYR A 233 -4.90 20.03 4.25
C TYR A 233 -4.69 19.68 2.77
N ALA A 234 -5.16 20.50 1.84
CA ALA A 234 -4.93 20.29 0.41
C ALA A 234 -3.43 20.29 0.03
N ARG A 235 -2.60 21.03 0.78
CA ARG A 235 -1.16 21.11 0.58
C ARG A 235 -0.39 19.96 1.22
N THR A 236 -0.85 19.46 2.37
CA THR A 236 -0.06 18.56 3.23
C THR A 236 -0.60 17.14 3.35
N ALA A 237 -1.88 16.89 3.07
CA ALA A 237 -2.47 15.57 3.20
C ALA A 237 -1.88 14.58 2.19
N GLY A 238 -1.69 13.34 2.64
CA GLY A 238 -1.40 12.22 1.75
C GLY A 238 -2.62 11.89 0.88
N CYS A 239 -2.42 11.62 -0.40
CA CYS A 239 -3.52 11.54 -1.35
C CYS A 239 -4.46 10.38 -1.01
N GLY A 240 -3.92 9.22 -0.59
CA GLY A 240 -4.74 8.11 -0.11
C GLY A 240 -5.64 8.50 1.08
N MET A 241 -5.13 9.26 2.03
CA MET A 241 -5.92 9.70 3.21
C MET A 241 -7.03 10.68 2.82
N ALA A 242 -6.72 11.68 2.01
CA ALA A 242 -7.71 12.68 1.58
C ALA A 242 -8.84 12.03 0.78
N HIS A 243 -8.50 11.13 -0.15
CA HIS A 243 -9.49 10.42 -0.95
C HIS A 243 -10.36 9.50 -0.06
N ASN A 244 -9.76 8.73 0.84
CA ASN A 244 -10.53 7.88 1.76
C ASN A 244 -11.40 8.69 2.73
N ALA A 245 -10.96 9.86 3.20
CA ALA A 245 -11.78 10.75 4.01
C ALA A 245 -13.03 11.20 3.24
N ALA A 246 -12.87 11.62 1.97
CA ALA A 246 -13.99 12.01 1.12
C ALA A 246 -14.98 10.87 0.91
N LEU A 247 -14.47 9.67 0.60
CA LEU A 247 -15.29 8.49 0.37
C LEU A 247 -16.01 8.02 1.65
N ALA A 248 -15.31 8.01 2.78
CA ALA A 248 -15.88 7.61 4.07
C ALA A 248 -16.95 8.61 4.54
N ALA A 249 -16.70 9.93 4.41
CA ALA A 249 -17.68 10.97 4.72
C ALA A 249 -18.92 10.86 3.82
N PHE A 250 -18.75 10.60 2.53
CA PHE A 250 -19.86 10.37 1.61
C PHE A 250 -20.67 9.12 1.99
N LYS A 251 -20.01 8.01 2.31
CA LYS A 251 -20.71 6.79 2.73
C LYS A 251 -21.41 6.92 4.08
N LEU A 252 -20.90 7.77 4.98
CA LEU A 252 -21.47 7.98 6.30
C LEU A 252 -22.63 8.99 6.30
N TRP A 253 -22.51 10.08 5.54
CA TRP A 253 -23.44 11.22 5.61
C TRP A 253 -24.02 11.65 4.25
N GLY A 254 -23.77 10.89 3.18
CA GLY A 254 -24.17 11.26 1.83
C GLY A 254 -23.39 12.47 1.28
N PRO A 255 -23.92 13.17 0.27
CA PRO A 255 -23.28 14.35 -0.33
C PRO A 255 -23.39 15.58 0.60
N SER A 256 -22.71 15.51 1.75
CA SER A 256 -22.65 16.57 2.75
C SER A 256 -21.61 17.64 2.40
N PRO A 257 -21.69 18.85 2.98
CA PRO A 257 -20.66 19.87 2.78
C PRO A 257 -19.27 19.40 3.20
N GLN A 258 -19.16 18.59 4.25
CA GLN A 258 -17.87 18.06 4.69
C GLN A 258 -17.31 17.00 3.74
N ALA A 259 -18.15 16.11 3.20
CA ALA A 259 -17.73 15.20 2.14
C ALA A 259 -17.23 15.96 0.90
N ALA A 260 -17.86 17.10 0.57
CA ALA A 260 -17.41 17.98 -0.50
C ALA A 260 -16.05 18.65 -0.20
N GLN A 261 -15.80 19.11 1.03
CA GLN A 261 -14.50 19.66 1.43
C GLN A 261 -13.38 18.63 1.31
N PHE A 262 -13.58 17.42 1.83
CA PHE A 262 -12.58 16.35 1.69
C PHE A 262 -12.40 15.93 0.23
N LEU A 263 -13.46 15.95 -0.58
CA LEU A 263 -13.36 15.67 -2.01
C LEU A 263 -12.54 16.75 -2.74
N HIS A 264 -12.69 18.02 -2.37
CA HIS A 264 -11.89 19.12 -2.90
C HIS A 264 -10.40 18.99 -2.49
N ILE A 265 -10.13 18.69 -1.21
CA ILE A 265 -8.78 18.37 -0.72
C ILE A 265 -8.21 17.19 -1.53
N ALA A 266 -8.96 16.10 -1.70
CA ALA A 266 -8.55 14.93 -2.47
C ALA A 266 -8.19 15.28 -3.92
N ALA A 267 -9.05 16.03 -4.61
CA ALA A 267 -8.83 16.46 -5.98
C ALA A 267 -7.53 17.26 -6.14
N ARG A 268 -7.17 18.07 -5.13
CA ARG A 268 -5.95 18.89 -5.13
C ARG A 268 -4.70 18.12 -4.74
N THR A 269 -4.79 17.18 -3.81
CA THR A 269 -3.63 16.34 -3.41
C THR A 269 -3.12 15.50 -4.57
N ASN A 270 -4.01 14.87 -5.33
CA ASN A 270 -3.65 14.18 -6.58
C ASN A 270 -4.83 14.14 -7.57
N PRO A 271 -4.89 15.06 -8.54
CA PRO A 271 -5.99 15.11 -9.50
C PRO A 271 -6.02 13.89 -10.44
N GLY A 272 -4.90 13.19 -10.57
CA GLY A 272 -4.78 12.02 -11.45
C GLY A 272 -5.58 10.81 -10.98
N ILE A 273 -5.89 10.71 -9.68
CA ILE A 273 -6.72 9.63 -9.12
C ILE A 273 -8.17 9.81 -9.58
N LEU A 274 -8.79 10.95 -9.26
CA LEU A 274 -10.17 11.25 -9.66
C LEU A 274 -10.35 11.29 -11.18
N ALA A 275 -9.37 11.81 -11.93
CA ALA A 275 -9.42 11.79 -13.39
C ALA A 275 -9.50 10.36 -13.98
N LYS A 276 -8.80 9.39 -13.36
CA LYS A 276 -8.87 7.98 -13.79
C LYS A 276 -10.19 7.32 -13.40
N ILE A 277 -10.72 7.64 -12.21
CA ILE A 277 -12.02 7.15 -11.73
C ILE A 277 -13.15 7.65 -12.62
N ILE A 278 -13.24 8.97 -12.83
CA ILE A 278 -14.26 9.59 -13.68
C ILE A 278 -14.11 9.07 -15.12
N GLY A 279 -12.88 9.02 -15.65
CA GLY A 279 -12.60 8.47 -16.97
C GLY A 279 -12.74 6.94 -17.08
N ARG A 280 -13.27 6.26 -16.05
CA ARG A 280 -13.51 4.80 -15.98
C ARG A 280 -12.32 3.97 -16.46
N ARG A 281 -11.11 4.40 -16.14
CA ARG A 281 -9.89 3.66 -16.50
C ARG A 281 -9.84 2.35 -15.73
N GLY A 282 -9.30 1.29 -16.32
CA GLY A 282 -9.18 0.00 -15.63
C GLY A 282 -8.37 0.11 -14.33
N ARG A 283 -8.80 -0.65 -13.32
CA ARG A 283 -8.03 -0.82 -12.08
C ARG A 283 -6.67 -1.45 -12.41
N PRO A 284 -5.56 -0.98 -11.79
CA PRO A 284 -4.29 -1.68 -11.92
C PRO A 284 -4.44 -3.16 -11.56
N THR A 285 -3.73 -4.04 -12.25
CA THR A 285 -3.80 -5.49 -12.02
C THR A 285 -2.98 -5.92 -10.81
N GLU A 286 -1.93 -5.17 -10.49
CA GLU A 286 -1.03 -5.41 -9.37
C GLU A 286 -0.74 -4.12 -8.60
N GLY A 287 -0.40 -4.25 -7.32
CA GLY A 287 0.15 -3.16 -6.53
C GLY A 287 1.67 -3.15 -6.63
N LYS A 288 2.26 -1.98 -6.85
CA LYS A 288 3.73 -1.85 -6.92
C LYS A 288 4.37 -1.92 -5.55
N LEU A 289 3.64 -1.55 -4.49
CA LEU A 289 4.11 -1.57 -3.09
C LEU A 289 5.50 -0.91 -2.92
N ALA A 290 5.82 0.03 -3.81
CA ALA A 290 7.14 0.60 -3.92
C ALA A 290 7.29 1.73 -2.90
N MET A 291 8.53 2.01 -2.52
CA MET A 291 8.84 3.30 -1.89
C MET A 291 8.41 4.40 -2.87
N HIS A 292 7.32 5.12 -2.55
CA HIS A 292 6.76 6.13 -3.44
C HIS A 292 7.85 7.14 -3.82
N THR A 293 8.08 7.32 -5.11
CA THR A 293 9.16 8.16 -5.63
C THR A 293 8.94 9.64 -5.34
N SER A 294 7.70 10.03 -5.06
CA SER A 294 7.28 11.38 -4.70
C SER A 294 6.03 11.31 -3.84
N PHE A 295 5.95 12.21 -2.85
CA PHE A 295 4.75 12.42 -2.04
C PHE A 295 3.58 12.84 -2.94
N ASN A 296 2.43 12.18 -2.80
CA ASN A 296 1.27 12.36 -3.67
C ASN A 296 1.58 12.12 -5.17
N GLY A 297 2.59 11.30 -5.45
CA GLY A 297 3.07 11.01 -6.80
C GLY A 297 2.20 10.03 -7.60
N THR A 298 2.67 9.70 -8.80
CA THR A 298 1.98 8.73 -9.67
C THR A 298 2.00 7.30 -9.15
N ASP A 299 3.02 6.93 -8.37
CA ASP A 299 3.15 5.59 -7.80
C ASP A 299 2.20 5.40 -6.61
N GLU A 300 2.06 6.42 -5.76
CA GLU A 300 1.08 6.40 -4.67
C GLU A 300 -0.36 6.36 -5.24
N ALA A 301 -0.64 7.16 -6.27
CA ALA A 301 -1.92 7.11 -6.98
C ALA A 301 -2.19 5.73 -7.61
N HIS A 302 -1.16 5.06 -8.12
CA HIS A 302 -1.28 3.72 -8.66
C HIS A 302 -1.67 2.71 -7.58
N ASP A 303 -0.95 2.69 -6.46
CA ASP A 303 -1.20 1.73 -5.37
C ASP A 303 -2.53 2.01 -4.68
N TYR A 304 -2.91 3.27 -4.51
CA TYR A 304 -4.24 3.64 -4.01
C TYR A 304 -5.35 3.11 -4.92
N LEU A 305 -5.24 3.32 -6.24
CA LEU A 305 -6.24 2.83 -7.19
C LEU A 305 -6.30 1.29 -7.20
N TRP A 306 -5.15 0.63 -7.08
CA TRP A 306 -5.13 -0.83 -6.95
C TRP A 306 -5.89 -1.31 -5.69
N VAL A 307 -5.82 -0.60 -4.57
CA VAL A 307 -6.49 -1.00 -3.32
C VAL A 307 -7.97 -0.57 -3.29
N ALA A 308 -8.31 0.60 -3.82
CA ALA A 308 -9.58 1.28 -3.52
C ALA A 308 -10.45 1.61 -4.73
N GLN A 309 -9.97 1.47 -5.97
CA GLN A 309 -10.68 2.02 -7.13
C GLN A 309 -12.11 1.49 -7.29
N ASP A 310 -12.35 0.21 -7.07
CA ASP A 310 -13.69 -0.38 -7.18
C ASP A 310 -14.69 0.20 -6.16
N LEU A 311 -14.23 0.72 -5.02
CA LEU A 311 -15.10 1.46 -4.10
C LEU A 311 -15.64 2.76 -4.71
N TRP A 312 -14.82 3.43 -5.53
CA TRP A 312 -15.20 4.64 -6.27
C TRP A 312 -16.06 4.35 -7.49
N MET A 313 -16.05 3.11 -7.97
CA MET A 313 -16.85 2.67 -9.12
C MET A 313 -18.28 2.29 -8.73
N ALA A 314 -18.64 2.31 -7.44
CA ALA A 314 -20.02 2.18 -7.00
C ALA A 314 -20.89 3.26 -7.67
N PRO A 315 -22.09 2.94 -8.21
CA PRO A 315 -22.86 3.88 -9.04
C PRO A 315 -23.15 5.23 -8.37
N ASP A 316 -23.50 5.20 -7.09
CA ASP A 316 -23.77 6.37 -6.27
C ASP A 316 -22.52 7.25 -6.07
N VAL A 317 -21.39 6.63 -5.76
CA VAL A 317 -20.11 7.32 -5.54
C VAL A 317 -19.59 7.92 -6.84
N TRP A 318 -19.63 7.15 -7.92
CA TRP A 318 -19.13 7.61 -9.21
C TRP A 318 -19.96 8.78 -9.74
N ALA A 319 -21.30 8.69 -9.65
CA ALA A 319 -22.19 9.78 -10.06
C ALA A 319 -21.91 11.06 -9.26
N TRP A 320 -21.82 10.94 -7.93
CA TRP A 320 -21.50 12.06 -7.03
C TRP A 320 -20.22 12.79 -7.43
N VAL A 321 -19.15 12.06 -7.73
CA VAL A 321 -17.85 12.66 -8.08
C VAL A 321 -17.86 13.22 -9.50
N ASN A 322 -18.51 12.55 -10.45
CA ASN A 322 -18.60 12.97 -11.85
C ASN A 322 -19.41 14.27 -12.01
N GLU A 323 -20.45 14.46 -11.21
CA GLU A 323 -21.32 15.65 -11.24
C GLU A 323 -20.77 16.81 -10.41
N ASN A 324 -19.66 16.61 -9.68
CA ASN A 324 -19.10 17.63 -8.80
C ASN A 324 -18.29 18.69 -9.58
N SER A 325 -18.81 19.91 -9.64
CA SER A 325 -18.19 21.03 -10.36
C SER A 325 -16.81 21.43 -9.82
N THR A 326 -16.58 21.30 -8.51
CA THR A 326 -15.30 21.61 -7.88
C THR A 326 -14.23 20.61 -8.30
N VAL A 327 -14.58 19.33 -8.38
CA VAL A 327 -13.68 18.29 -8.91
C VAL A 327 -13.40 18.56 -10.39
N ALA A 328 -14.43 18.83 -11.18
CA ALA A 328 -14.30 19.13 -12.61
C ALA A 328 -13.31 20.29 -12.86
N ALA A 329 -13.40 21.37 -12.08
CA ALA A 329 -12.50 22.52 -12.17
C ALA A 329 -11.02 22.17 -11.94
N VAL A 330 -10.72 21.15 -11.14
CA VAL A 330 -9.34 20.74 -10.81
C VAL A 330 -8.78 19.72 -11.83
N ILE A 331 -9.62 18.80 -12.30
CA ILE A 331 -9.17 17.69 -13.13
C ILE A 331 -9.17 18.01 -14.63
N LEU A 332 -10.12 18.81 -15.12
CA LEU A 332 -10.26 19.14 -16.53
C LEU A 332 -9.08 20.00 -16.97
N LYS A 333 -8.41 19.60 -18.05
CA LYS A 333 -7.20 20.27 -18.52
C LYS A 333 -7.49 21.19 -19.69
N CYS A 334 -6.79 22.33 -19.72
CA CYS A 334 -6.68 23.15 -20.90
C CYS A 334 -5.63 22.57 -21.85
N CYS A 335 -5.79 22.84 -23.14
CA CYS A 335 -4.79 22.51 -24.14
C CYS A 335 -3.46 23.20 -23.78
N SER A 336 -2.35 22.45 -23.79
CA SER A 336 -1.04 23.00 -23.43
C SER A 336 -0.49 24.00 -24.44
N ARG A 337 -1.11 24.12 -25.63
CA ARG A 337 -0.81 25.20 -26.56
C ARG A 337 -1.44 26.51 -26.04
N LEU A 338 -0.60 27.47 -25.68
CA LEU A 338 -1.00 28.74 -25.07
C LEU A 338 -2.11 29.51 -25.81
N GLU A 339 -2.11 29.47 -27.15
CA GLU A 339 -3.08 30.18 -28.00
C GLU A 339 -4.38 29.39 -28.25
N CYS A 340 -4.53 28.21 -27.64
CA CYS A 340 -5.70 27.37 -27.81
C CYS A 340 -6.60 27.46 -26.58
N PRO A 341 -7.82 28.01 -26.69
CA PRO A 341 -8.74 28.12 -25.55
C PRO A 341 -9.46 26.80 -25.23
N ALA A 342 -9.11 25.71 -25.93
CA ALA A 342 -9.79 24.43 -25.74
C ALA A 342 -9.53 23.89 -24.34
N GLN A 343 -10.61 23.53 -23.65
CA GLN A 343 -10.62 22.88 -22.36
C GLN A 343 -11.38 21.56 -22.47
N GLU A 344 -10.92 20.54 -21.73
CA GLU A 344 -11.63 19.28 -21.63
C GLU A 344 -13.05 19.49 -21.09
N THR A 345 -14.04 18.82 -21.70
CA THR A 345 -15.40 18.68 -21.15
C THR A 345 -15.56 17.38 -20.38
N GLU A 346 -14.69 16.40 -20.67
CA GLU A 346 -14.65 15.10 -20.00
C GLU A 346 -13.22 14.80 -19.53
N ALA A 347 -13.09 14.16 -18.37
CA ALA A 347 -11.77 13.84 -17.83
C ALA A 347 -10.98 12.92 -18.79
N THR A 348 -9.74 13.30 -19.08
CA THR A 348 -8.83 12.54 -19.97
C THR A 348 -9.23 12.52 -21.45
N GLN A 349 -10.07 13.46 -21.89
CA GLN A 349 -10.46 13.65 -23.29
C GLN A 349 -9.27 14.03 -24.18
N PHE A 350 -8.34 14.84 -23.68
CA PHE A 350 -7.19 15.32 -24.46
C PHE A 350 -6.06 14.29 -24.48
N LYS A 351 -5.32 14.28 -25.59
CA LYS A 351 -4.20 13.34 -25.76
C LYS A 351 -2.95 13.90 -25.11
N ARG A 352 -2.27 13.07 -24.31
CA ARG A 352 -0.96 13.39 -23.73
C ARG A 352 0.15 13.28 -24.78
N CYS A 353 1.20 14.07 -24.63
CA CYS A 353 2.43 13.87 -25.40
C CYS A 353 2.96 12.45 -25.18
N GLY A 354 3.12 11.68 -26.26
CA GLY A 354 3.53 10.27 -26.19
C GLY A 354 4.92 10.05 -25.57
N ALA A 355 5.80 11.05 -25.61
CA ALA A 355 7.15 10.96 -25.06
C ALA A 355 7.21 11.33 -23.57
N CYS A 356 6.98 12.62 -23.24
CA CYS A 356 7.10 13.07 -21.85
C CYS A 356 5.87 12.82 -21.00
N GLN A 357 4.68 12.71 -21.61
CA GLN A 357 3.36 12.59 -20.94
C GLN A 357 3.00 13.72 -19.95
N GLN A 358 3.73 14.84 -19.98
CA GLN A 358 3.52 15.99 -19.07
C GLN A 358 2.50 17.02 -19.60
N VAL A 359 2.39 17.14 -20.93
CA VAL A 359 1.48 18.08 -21.59
C VAL A 359 0.34 17.34 -22.28
N VAL A 360 -0.78 18.04 -22.48
CA VAL A 360 -1.99 17.54 -23.14
C VAL A 360 -2.40 18.45 -24.28
N TYR A 361 -2.91 17.88 -25.36
CA TYR A 361 -3.38 18.63 -26.52
C TYR A 361 -4.76 18.15 -26.95
N CYS A 362 -5.63 19.10 -27.32
CA CYS A 362 -6.95 18.80 -27.87
C CYS A 362 -6.86 18.10 -29.25
N SER A 363 -5.76 18.29 -29.98
CA SER A 363 -5.54 17.67 -31.29
C SER A 363 -4.05 17.51 -31.63
N SER A 364 -3.76 16.62 -32.57
CA SER A 364 -2.40 16.45 -33.12
C SER A 364 -1.90 17.72 -33.82
N THR A 365 -2.79 18.54 -34.35
CA THR A 365 -2.47 19.86 -34.93
C THR A 365 -1.91 20.81 -33.87
N CYS A 366 -2.55 20.90 -32.70
CA CYS A 366 -2.04 21.72 -31.59
C CYS A 366 -0.69 21.22 -31.09
N GLN A 367 -0.50 19.90 -30.99
CA GLN A 367 0.79 19.32 -30.62
C GLN A 367 1.90 19.69 -31.62
N LYS A 368 1.63 19.56 -32.93
CA LYS A 368 2.61 19.91 -33.98
C LYS A 368 2.95 21.40 -33.97
N ALA A 369 1.96 22.27 -33.74
CA ALA A 369 2.16 23.71 -33.67
C ALA A 369 3.02 24.11 -32.44
N ASP A 370 2.81 23.46 -31.29
CA ASP A 370 3.56 23.73 -30.06
C ASP A 370 4.94 23.05 -30.01
N TRP A 371 5.18 22.05 -30.87
CA TRP A 371 6.36 21.18 -30.81
C TRP A 371 7.70 21.92 -30.76
N LYS A 372 7.87 23.00 -31.52
CA LYS A 372 9.11 23.80 -31.51
C LYS A 372 9.43 24.35 -30.12
N LYS A 373 8.41 24.74 -29.35
CA LYS A 373 8.56 25.25 -27.97
C LYS A 373 8.64 24.10 -26.96
N HIS A 374 7.84 23.05 -27.12
CA HIS A 374 7.78 21.94 -26.17
C HIS A 374 8.99 20.99 -26.22
N LYS A 375 9.58 20.77 -27.40
CA LYS A 375 10.62 19.74 -27.63
C LYS A 375 11.80 19.77 -26.64
N PRO A 376 12.40 20.93 -26.28
CA PRO A 376 13.51 20.98 -25.33
C PRO A 376 13.11 20.45 -23.94
N GLU A 377 11.96 20.92 -23.42
CA GLU A 377 11.43 20.49 -22.13
C GLU A 377 11.00 19.02 -22.16
N CYS A 378 10.41 18.57 -23.28
CA CYS A 378 10.08 17.16 -23.49
C CYS A 378 11.31 16.26 -23.33
N ALA A 379 12.43 16.62 -23.96
CA ALA A 379 13.68 15.86 -23.88
C ALA A 379 14.22 15.81 -22.45
N ARG A 380 14.22 16.95 -21.74
CA ARG A 380 14.65 17.03 -20.34
C ARG A 380 13.82 16.12 -19.43
N GLN A 381 12.49 16.12 -19.60
CA GLN A 381 11.58 15.28 -18.83
C GLN A 381 11.77 13.79 -19.11
N VAL A 382 11.99 13.43 -20.38
CA VAL A 382 12.27 12.04 -20.77
C VAL A 382 13.60 11.58 -20.16
N GLU A 383 14.63 12.41 -20.22
CA GLU A 383 15.94 12.09 -19.64
C GLU A 383 15.87 11.99 -18.11
N ALA A 384 15.15 12.89 -17.44
CA ALA A 384 14.91 12.82 -16.00
C ALA A 384 14.19 11.51 -15.62
N LYS A 385 13.15 11.11 -16.36
CA LYS A 385 12.45 9.83 -16.15
C LYS A 385 13.37 8.63 -16.37
N LYS A 386 14.23 8.67 -17.38
CA LYS A 386 15.21 7.61 -17.68
C LYS A 386 16.26 7.49 -16.58
N ASN A 387 16.83 8.60 -16.12
CA ASN A 387 17.79 8.66 -15.02
C ASN A 387 17.18 8.16 -13.72
N MET A 388 15.94 8.60 -13.44
CA MET A 388 15.19 8.08 -12.31
C MET A 388 15.01 6.57 -12.43
N LYS A 389 14.47 6.07 -13.55
CA LYS A 389 14.30 4.63 -13.78
C LYS A 389 15.60 3.84 -13.64
N ASN A 390 16.75 4.38 -14.06
CA ASN A 390 18.05 3.75 -13.89
C ASN A 390 18.52 3.72 -12.43
N LEU A 391 18.28 4.79 -11.67
CA LEU A 391 18.50 4.79 -10.21
C LEU A 391 17.65 3.70 -9.52
N TRP A 392 16.41 3.50 -9.98
CA TRP A 392 15.51 2.47 -9.44
C TRP A 392 15.78 1.07 -9.96
N LYS A 393 16.32 0.87 -11.17
CA LYS A 393 16.79 -0.45 -11.63
C LYS A 393 17.85 -1.05 -10.69
N ASN A 394 18.60 -0.18 -10.01
CA ASN A 394 19.62 -0.57 -9.04
C ASN A 394 19.09 -0.64 -7.59
N LYS A 395 17.80 -0.36 -7.34
CA LYS A 395 17.13 -0.53 -6.04
C LYS A 395 16.06 -1.63 -6.14
N PRO A 396 16.09 -2.65 -5.28
CA PRO A 396 15.22 -3.81 -5.45
C PRO A 396 13.75 -3.52 -5.11
N PRO A 397 12.82 -4.29 -5.69
CA PRO A 397 11.43 -4.29 -5.26
C PRO A 397 11.34 -4.91 -3.85
N ILE A 398 10.54 -4.29 -2.97
CA ILE A 398 10.39 -4.66 -1.55
C ILE A 398 9.58 -5.97 -1.39
N VAL A 399 8.89 -6.38 -2.45
CA VAL A 399 8.16 -7.64 -2.59
C VAL A 399 8.49 -8.19 -3.98
N PRO A 400 8.64 -9.51 -4.17
CA PRO A 400 8.90 -10.07 -5.49
C PRO A 400 7.81 -9.65 -6.48
N VAL A 401 8.23 -9.19 -7.67
CA VAL A 401 7.32 -8.95 -8.79
C VAL A 401 6.96 -10.31 -9.37
N TYR A 402 5.71 -10.71 -9.24
CA TYR A 402 5.22 -11.97 -9.79
C TYR A 402 4.67 -11.75 -11.19
N VAL A 403 5.42 -12.21 -12.19
CA VAL A 403 4.81 -12.52 -13.49
C VAL A 403 4.08 -13.85 -13.29
N LEU A 404 2.78 -13.78 -13.00
CA LEU A 404 1.89 -14.88 -13.36
C LEU A 404 1.96 -14.96 -14.89
N ASP A 405 2.45 -16.07 -15.43
CA ASP A 405 2.41 -16.33 -16.86
C ASP A 405 0.96 -16.15 -17.31
N GLY A 406 0.70 -15.00 -17.92
CA GLY A 406 -0.55 -14.67 -18.57
C GLY A 406 -0.71 -15.56 -19.78
N LYS A 407 -1.10 -16.81 -19.57
CA LYS A 407 -1.88 -17.53 -20.56
C LYS A 407 -3.33 -17.20 -20.30
N GLU A 408 -3.85 -16.32 -21.15
CA GLU A 408 -5.27 -16.13 -21.37
C GLU A 408 -5.96 -17.48 -21.44
N VAL A 409 -6.88 -17.73 -20.51
CA VAL A 409 -7.98 -18.66 -20.77
C VAL A 409 -9.17 -17.76 -21.08
N HIS A 410 -9.31 -17.45 -22.38
CA HIS A 410 -10.61 -17.10 -22.92
C HIS A 410 -11.56 -18.24 -22.60
N ASN A 411 -12.67 -17.95 -21.95
CA ASN A 411 -13.87 -18.74 -22.13
C ASN A 411 -15.06 -17.79 -22.28
N VAL A 412 -15.67 -17.97 -23.45
CA VAL A 412 -17.01 -17.61 -23.95
C VAL A 412 -18.03 -17.27 -22.86
#